data_AF-A0A0J9BFJ3-F1
#
_entry.id   AF-A0A0J9BFJ3-F1
#
_cell.length_a   1.000
_cell.length_b   1.000
_cell.length_c   1.000
_cell.angle_alpha   90.00
_cell.angle_beta   90.00
_cell.angle_gamma   90.00
#
_symmetry.space_group_name_H-M   'P 1'
#
loop_
_entity.id
_entity.type
_entity.pdbx_description
1 polymer ?
#
loop_
_entity_poly.entity_id
_entity_poly.type
_entity_poly.pdbx_seq_one_letter_code
_entity_poly.pdbx_strand_id
1 'polypeptide(L)'
;MSRQQKELVPDNQNDNYDEDDLYENAQEFELTDHDDDHEPEPEHIAGMPSADALTPSDRYLELFEDVQNQHIFEDSKTFADCAPKHDPVDILISYRKLARRNQDFSLRQFVQDNFYLPEAPHNYAHSEHEKRTLSQHIDALWPIMIRNPQSHHPNTSLLPLPKPYIVPGGRFTEVYYWDSYFSMLGLAESGKVELLKNMADNFAWLIEKYGHIPNGNRTYYLSRSQPPVFALMVELCESANIGGSEHYLPYLISEYHYWMDGSGSLNPNLAFRHVVKMPDGSMLNRYWDDRDTPRDESWREDIETASSSKRPSKEVFRDLRAGAASGWDYSSRWLRDPMRLASIRTTQYIPIDLNALLYKLECTISTIAKKNGEELTALAWEKKAEDRLNAINHWLWDAKSGVFRDYDWRREQFGLFSAATSVALFTGLATPVQAQRIAKQIKEQLLAPGGLVSTTIESGEQWDKPNAWAPLQWMTIQGLKKYGEDALAEEIAV
;
A
#
# COMPACT_ATOMS: atom_id res chain seq x y z
N MET A 1 8.53 31.41 51.83
CA MET A 1 9.31 31.22 53.08
C MET A 1 9.45 29.71 53.23
N SER A 2 10.63 29.07 53.10
CA SER A 2 11.70 28.96 54.12
C SER A 2 11.16 28.21 55.36
N ARG A 3 11.50 26.95 55.69
CA ARG A 3 12.78 26.16 55.70
C ARG A 3 12.53 24.66 55.31
N GLN A 4 13.49 23.79 54.91
CA GLN A 4 14.56 23.07 55.67
C GLN A 4 14.06 22.44 57.00
N GLN A 5 14.47 21.25 57.49
CA GLN A 5 15.53 20.23 57.21
C GLN A 5 15.05 18.87 57.86
N LYS A 6 15.66 17.65 57.86
CA LYS A 6 16.97 17.05 57.47
C LYS A 6 16.82 15.49 57.35
N GLU A 7 17.89 14.76 57.00
CA GLU A 7 18.06 13.29 57.09
C GLU A 7 18.58 12.80 58.48
N LEU A 8 18.51 11.50 58.80
CA LEU A 8 19.57 10.67 59.43
C LEU A 8 19.19 9.17 59.61
N VAL A 9 20.22 8.30 59.77
CA VAL A 9 20.25 6.81 59.67
C VAL A 9 21.42 6.31 60.56
N PRO A 10 21.39 5.21 61.39
CA PRO A 10 21.64 3.82 60.89
C PRO A 10 21.25 2.55 61.74
N ASP A 11 21.42 1.38 61.09
CA ASP A 11 22.08 0.12 61.54
C ASP A 11 21.46 -1.07 62.33
N ASN A 12 22.15 -2.21 62.14
CA ASN A 12 22.11 -3.57 62.75
C ASN A 12 21.07 -4.60 62.27
N GLN A 13 21.29 -5.93 62.34
CA GLN A 13 22.42 -6.88 62.14
C GLN A 13 22.01 -8.27 62.72
N ASN A 14 22.39 -9.37 62.07
CA ASN A 14 22.46 -10.77 62.60
C ASN A 14 21.12 -11.45 63.03
N ASP A 15 20.97 -12.79 63.16
CA ASP A 15 21.91 -13.95 63.19
C ASP A 15 21.33 -15.23 62.48
N ASN A 16 22.14 -16.28 62.31
CA ASN A 16 21.78 -17.61 61.74
C ASN A 16 21.08 -18.58 62.73
N TYR A 17 20.36 -19.59 62.19
CA TYR A 17 20.21 -20.94 62.78
C TYR A 17 20.05 -22.02 61.67
N ASP A 18 20.47 -23.26 61.95
CA ASP A 18 20.67 -24.38 60.99
C ASP A 18 19.91 -25.69 61.39
N GLU A 19 19.97 -26.70 60.50
CA GLU A 19 19.69 -28.16 60.66
C GLU A 19 18.23 -28.68 60.76
N ASP A 20 17.81 -29.39 59.69
CA ASP A 20 17.20 -30.75 59.59
C ASP A 20 15.99 -31.16 60.52
N ASP A 21 15.03 -32.02 60.14
CA ASP A 21 15.11 -33.21 59.26
C ASP A 21 13.72 -33.79 58.83
N LEU A 22 13.68 -34.58 57.74
CA LEU A 22 12.72 -35.65 57.30
C LEU A 22 11.20 -35.48 56.95
N TYR A 23 10.86 -35.99 55.74
CA TYR A 23 9.64 -36.73 55.25
C TYR A 23 8.20 -36.16 55.50
N GLU A 24 7.30 -36.01 54.51
CA GLU A 24 6.76 -37.03 53.57
C GLU A 24 6.19 -36.45 52.24
N ASN A 25 5.74 -37.35 51.33
CA ASN A 25 5.34 -37.10 49.93
C ASN A 25 4.20 -36.09 49.68
N ALA A 26 4.38 -35.28 48.63
CA ALA A 26 3.32 -34.90 47.68
C ALA A 26 3.93 -34.78 46.26
N GLN A 27 3.11 -34.87 45.21
CA GLN A 27 3.55 -34.68 43.82
C GLN A 27 3.29 -33.23 43.40
N GLU A 28 4.34 -32.49 43.02
CA GLU A 28 4.19 -31.21 42.34
C GLU A 28 4.67 -31.32 40.88
N PHE A 29 3.86 -30.79 39.97
CA PHE A 29 4.22 -30.60 38.57
C PHE A 29 4.89 -29.22 38.44
N GLU A 30 6.22 -29.16 38.47
CA GLU A 30 6.92 -28.00 37.93
C GLU A 30 6.95 -28.09 36.39
N LEU A 31 5.91 -27.52 35.77
CA LEU A 31 6.03 -26.90 34.46
C LEU A 31 5.74 -25.42 34.64
N THR A 32 6.73 -24.58 34.36
CA THR A 32 6.66 -23.14 34.57
C THR A 32 5.77 -22.49 33.52
N ASP A 33 4.64 -21.94 33.94
CA ASP A 33 3.92 -20.92 33.15
C ASP A 33 4.87 -19.73 32.94
N HIS A 34 5.35 -19.53 31.70
CA HIS A 34 5.81 -18.24 31.14
C HIS A 34 6.14 -18.42 29.64
N ASP A 35 5.13 -18.81 28.85
CA ASP A 35 5.10 -18.43 27.44
C ASP A 35 4.76 -16.94 27.38
N ASP A 36 5.78 -16.08 27.44
CA ASP A 36 5.63 -14.65 27.13
C ASP A 36 5.38 -14.52 25.62
N ASP A 37 4.12 -14.68 25.22
CA ASP A 37 3.59 -14.68 23.85
C ASP A 37 3.58 -13.26 23.23
N HIS A 38 4.69 -12.53 23.43
CA HIS A 38 4.95 -11.22 22.88
C HIS A 38 5.52 -11.34 21.48
N GLU A 39 4.83 -10.75 20.48
CA GLU A 39 5.42 -10.64 19.15
C GLU A 39 6.79 -9.95 19.23
N PRO A 40 7.83 -10.49 18.56
CA PRO A 40 9.15 -9.86 18.54
C PRO A 40 9.05 -8.49 17.86
N GLU A 41 9.54 -7.45 18.53
CA GLU A 41 9.66 -6.11 17.93
C GLU A 41 10.44 -6.18 16.60
N PRO A 42 10.11 -5.33 15.60
CA PRO A 42 10.76 -5.37 14.29
C PRO A 42 12.25 -5.06 14.42
N GLU A 43 13.05 -6.13 14.46
CA GLU A 43 14.48 -6.08 14.80
C GLU A 43 15.23 -5.02 13.98
N HIS A 44 15.91 -4.13 14.70
CA HIS A 44 16.82 -3.18 14.11
C HIS A 44 18.11 -3.91 13.68
N ILE A 45 18.07 -4.58 12.52
CA ILE A 45 19.18 -5.40 11.99
C ILE A 45 20.44 -4.54 11.86
N ALA A 46 21.36 -4.73 12.79
CA ALA A 46 22.60 -3.97 12.88
C ALA A 46 23.47 -4.22 11.63
N GLY A 47 23.69 -3.16 10.84
CA GLY A 47 24.42 -3.25 9.57
C GLY A 47 23.56 -3.11 8.31
N MET A 48 22.23 -3.01 8.41
CA MET A 48 21.43 -2.50 7.29
C MET A 48 21.92 -1.07 6.93
N PRO A 49 22.24 -0.78 5.66
CA PRO A 49 22.60 0.57 5.25
C PRO A 49 21.39 1.50 5.41
N SER A 50 21.65 2.74 5.82
CA SER A 50 20.63 3.79 5.86
C SER A 50 20.02 3.98 4.47
N ALA A 51 18.70 3.84 4.35
CA ALA A 51 18.02 4.04 3.07
C ALA A 51 18.19 5.49 2.58
N ASP A 52 18.83 5.65 1.43
CA ASP A 52 19.00 6.94 0.79
C ASP A 52 17.70 7.31 0.06
N ALA A 53 17.03 8.37 0.51
CA ALA A 53 15.72 8.77 0.01
C ALA A 53 15.73 9.51 -1.34
N LEU A 54 16.89 9.86 -1.91
CA LEU A 54 16.94 10.57 -3.19
C LEU A 54 16.56 9.64 -4.35
N THR A 55 15.57 10.05 -5.15
CA THR A 55 15.10 9.27 -6.29
C THR A 55 16.09 9.35 -7.47
N PRO A 56 16.09 8.39 -8.41
CA PRO A 56 16.95 8.42 -9.59
C PRO A 56 16.94 9.76 -10.35
N SER A 57 15.78 10.41 -10.52
CA SER A 57 15.68 11.73 -11.16
C SER A 57 16.38 12.84 -10.35
N ASP A 58 16.14 12.92 -9.04
CA ASP A 58 16.77 13.91 -8.15
C ASP A 58 18.29 13.69 -8.00
N ARG A 59 18.74 12.42 -8.11
CA ARG A 59 20.15 12.00 -7.95
C ARG A 59 20.99 12.23 -9.21
N TYR A 60 20.50 11.82 -10.37
CA TYR A 60 21.28 11.83 -11.62
C TYR A 60 20.98 13.04 -12.52
N LEU A 61 19.93 13.83 -12.23
CA LEU A 61 19.64 15.10 -12.90
C LEU A 61 19.62 14.95 -14.43
N GLU A 62 20.44 15.71 -15.18
CA GLU A 62 20.43 15.64 -16.65
C GLU A 62 20.77 14.26 -17.21
N LEU A 63 21.55 13.44 -16.50
CA LEU A 63 21.83 12.05 -16.90
C LEU A 63 20.55 11.19 -16.86
N PHE A 64 19.63 11.45 -15.92
CA PHE A 64 18.34 10.74 -15.89
C PHE A 64 17.47 11.15 -17.08
N GLU A 65 17.33 12.46 -17.31
CA GLU A 65 16.53 12.99 -18.42
C GLU A 65 17.06 12.50 -19.77
N ASP A 66 18.38 12.59 -20.01
CA ASP A 66 19.00 12.12 -21.25
C ASP A 66 18.83 10.61 -21.47
N VAL A 67 18.97 9.79 -20.44
CA VAL A 67 18.79 8.33 -20.54
C VAL A 67 17.35 7.96 -20.91
N GLN A 68 16.37 8.57 -20.25
CA GLN A 68 14.96 8.32 -20.55
C GLN A 68 14.61 8.83 -21.96
N ASN A 69 14.97 10.06 -22.29
CA ASN A 69 14.63 10.70 -23.56
C ASN A 69 15.32 10.06 -24.79
N GLN A 70 16.53 9.49 -24.64
CA GLN A 70 17.25 8.83 -25.75
C GLN A 70 16.81 7.37 -25.98
N HIS A 71 15.79 6.87 -25.26
CA HIS A 71 15.20 5.55 -25.47
C HIS A 71 16.24 4.40 -25.45
N ILE A 72 17.26 4.49 -24.58
CA ILE A 72 18.28 3.42 -24.49
C ILE A 72 17.72 2.14 -23.84
N PHE A 73 16.60 2.22 -23.13
CA PHE A 73 15.81 1.08 -22.67
C PHE A 73 14.36 1.21 -23.13
N GLU A 74 13.73 0.09 -23.46
CA GLU A 74 12.33 0.03 -23.89
C GLU A 74 11.40 0.46 -22.75
N ASP A 75 11.67 0.02 -21.52
CA ASP A 75 10.93 0.39 -20.32
C ASP A 75 11.65 1.51 -19.53
N SER A 76 10.95 2.59 -19.22
CA SER A 76 11.47 3.68 -18.37
C SER A 76 11.85 3.22 -16.96
N LYS A 77 11.22 2.17 -16.42
CA LYS A 77 11.58 1.59 -15.12
C LYS A 77 12.96 0.94 -15.10
N THR A 78 13.48 0.49 -16.25
CA THR A 78 14.81 -0.17 -16.31
C THR A 78 15.93 0.73 -15.77
N PHE A 79 15.95 2.02 -16.08
CA PHE A 79 16.97 2.93 -15.52
C PHE A 79 16.64 3.43 -14.11
N ALA A 80 15.36 3.56 -13.75
CA ALA A 80 14.95 3.86 -12.39
C ALA A 80 15.38 2.74 -11.39
N ASP A 81 15.51 1.51 -11.87
CA ASP A 81 15.94 0.35 -11.08
C ASP A 81 17.46 0.09 -11.09
N CYS A 82 18.23 0.81 -11.90
CA CYS A 82 19.67 0.62 -12.01
C CYS A 82 20.42 1.06 -10.73
N ALA A 83 21.26 0.18 -10.19
CA ALA A 83 22.16 0.52 -9.09
C ALA A 83 23.49 1.06 -9.63
N PRO A 84 24.09 2.11 -9.04
CA PRO A 84 25.36 2.64 -9.50
C PRO A 84 26.54 1.74 -9.08
N LYS A 85 27.59 1.68 -9.91
CA LYS A 85 28.85 0.96 -9.59
C LYS A 85 29.86 1.82 -8.81
N HIS A 86 29.66 3.14 -8.82
CA HIS A 86 30.55 4.16 -8.27
C HIS A 86 29.72 5.21 -7.53
N ASP A 87 30.37 6.21 -6.93
CA ASP A 87 29.64 7.31 -6.30
C ASP A 87 28.76 8.07 -7.33
N PRO A 88 27.47 8.35 -7.04
CA PRO A 88 26.58 9.04 -7.96
C PRO A 88 27.09 10.42 -8.43
N VAL A 89 27.80 11.15 -7.57
CA VAL A 89 28.36 12.46 -7.89
C VAL A 89 29.52 12.33 -8.86
N ASP A 90 30.39 11.32 -8.68
CA ASP A 90 31.47 11.03 -9.63
C ASP A 90 30.93 10.56 -10.99
N ILE A 91 29.88 9.72 -11.01
CA ILE A 91 29.20 9.32 -12.26
C ILE A 91 28.66 10.56 -12.99
N LEU A 92 27.94 11.46 -12.29
CA LEU A 92 27.37 12.66 -12.90
C LEU A 92 28.45 13.66 -13.34
N ILE A 93 29.55 13.79 -12.60
CA ILE A 93 30.72 14.59 -12.99
C ILE A 93 31.41 13.97 -14.23
N SER A 94 31.50 12.64 -14.32
CA SER A 94 32.03 11.93 -15.48
C SER A 94 31.16 12.16 -16.72
N TYR A 95 29.83 12.02 -16.58
CA TYR A 95 28.86 12.30 -17.64
C TYR A 95 29.02 13.72 -18.20
N ARG A 96 28.98 14.72 -17.32
CA ARG A 96 29.15 16.15 -17.66
C ARG A 96 30.48 16.47 -18.36
N LYS A 97 31.54 15.70 -18.11
CA LYS A 97 32.85 15.81 -18.79
C LYS A 97 32.84 15.18 -20.17
N LEU A 98 32.24 14.00 -20.32
CA LEU A 98 32.28 13.19 -21.55
C LEU A 98 31.30 13.69 -22.61
N ALA A 99 30.02 13.84 -22.26
CA ALA A 99 28.95 14.22 -23.19
C ALA A 99 29.16 15.62 -23.81
N ARG A 100 29.90 16.51 -23.14
CA ARG A 100 30.24 17.85 -23.65
C ARG A 100 31.51 17.92 -24.49
N ARG A 101 32.25 16.81 -24.66
CA ARG A 101 33.60 16.84 -25.25
C ARG A 101 33.88 15.78 -26.31
N ASN A 102 33.22 14.62 -26.25
CA ASN A 102 33.44 13.54 -27.20
C ASN A 102 32.30 13.50 -28.24
N GLN A 103 32.65 13.55 -29.53
CA GLN A 103 31.68 13.39 -30.62
C GLN A 103 31.21 11.93 -30.75
N ASP A 104 32.03 10.97 -30.32
CA ASP A 104 31.74 9.53 -30.31
C ASP A 104 31.16 9.05 -28.96
N PHE A 105 30.47 9.93 -28.22
CA PHE A 105 29.90 9.58 -26.91
C PHE A 105 28.65 8.69 -27.06
N SER A 106 28.73 7.45 -26.55
CA SER A 106 27.59 6.53 -26.45
C SER A 106 27.00 6.53 -25.05
N LEU A 107 25.80 7.10 -24.89
CA LEU A 107 25.08 7.10 -23.61
C LEU A 107 24.74 5.66 -23.14
N ARG A 108 24.40 4.77 -24.08
CA ARG A 108 24.16 3.34 -23.79
C ARG A 108 25.39 2.69 -23.16
N GLN A 109 26.58 2.90 -23.74
CA GLN A 109 27.83 2.35 -23.20
C GLN A 109 28.15 2.98 -21.84
N PHE A 110 28.01 4.31 -21.71
CA PHE A 110 28.25 5.01 -20.45
C PHE A 110 27.38 4.46 -19.30
N VAL A 111 26.11 4.17 -19.54
CA VAL A 111 25.23 3.52 -18.55
C VAL A 111 25.67 2.09 -18.26
N GLN A 112 25.96 1.28 -19.30
CA GLN A 112 26.45 -0.09 -19.11
C GLN A 112 27.77 -0.16 -18.33
N ASP A 113 28.63 0.84 -18.47
CA ASP A 113 29.90 0.93 -17.74
C ASP A 113 29.68 1.33 -16.27
N ASN A 114 28.84 2.35 -16.01
CA ASN A 114 28.70 2.98 -14.68
C ASN A 114 27.58 2.41 -13.80
N PHE A 115 26.68 1.58 -14.33
CA PHE A 115 25.55 1.00 -13.59
C PHE A 115 25.50 -0.52 -13.68
N TYR A 116 24.94 -1.14 -12.64
CA TYR A 116 24.36 -2.47 -12.69
C TYR A 116 22.92 -2.34 -13.22
N LEU A 117 22.65 -3.00 -14.34
CA LEU A 117 21.28 -3.14 -14.85
C LEU A 117 20.50 -4.07 -13.90
N PRO A 118 19.17 -3.90 -13.75
CA PRO A 118 18.35 -4.88 -13.04
C PRO A 118 18.49 -6.26 -13.70
N GLU A 119 18.49 -7.33 -12.90
CA GLU A 119 18.50 -8.69 -13.43
C GLU A 119 17.26 -8.92 -14.29
N ALA A 120 17.42 -9.62 -15.41
CA ALA A 120 16.29 -10.03 -16.22
C ALA A 120 15.36 -10.91 -15.37
N PRO A 121 14.03 -10.70 -15.39
CA PRO A 121 13.11 -11.51 -14.60
C PRO A 121 13.32 -12.99 -14.92
N HIS A 122 13.31 -13.84 -13.90
CA HIS A 122 13.49 -15.28 -14.08
C HIS A 122 12.44 -15.80 -15.08
N ASN A 123 12.89 -16.13 -16.29
CA ASN A 123 12.07 -16.74 -17.34
C ASN A 123 11.61 -18.11 -16.86
N TYR A 124 10.45 -18.15 -16.22
CA TYR A 124 9.85 -19.40 -15.77
C TYR A 124 9.40 -20.21 -16.97
N ALA A 125 10.25 -21.13 -17.40
CA ALA A 125 10.04 -21.91 -18.61
C ALA A 125 8.85 -22.87 -18.43
N HIS A 126 7.68 -22.46 -18.91
CA HIS A 126 6.44 -23.26 -18.89
C HIS A 126 6.60 -24.67 -19.53
N SER A 127 7.64 -24.87 -20.35
CA SER A 127 7.90 -26.06 -21.18
C SER A 127 8.16 -27.37 -20.43
N GLU A 128 8.33 -27.39 -19.10
CA GLU A 128 8.51 -28.63 -18.33
C GLU A 128 7.28 -29.02 -17.48
N HIS A 129 6.16 -28.29 -17.57
CA HIS A 129 5.12 -28.34 -16.52
C HIS A 129 3.70 -28.71 -16.99
N GLU A 130 3.56 -29.41 -18.12
CA GLU A 130 2.30 -29.92 -18.72
C GLU A 130 1.47 -30.91 -17.84
N LYS A 131 1.77 -31.05 -16.55
CA LYS A 131 1.16 -32.05 -15.64
C LYS A 131 0.74 -31.51 -14.27
N ARG A 132 0.87 -30.21 -14.00
CA ARG A 132 0.43 -29.61 -12.73
C ARG A 132 -1.02 -29.13 -12.82
N THR A 133 -1.75 -29.21 -11.71
CA THR A 133 -3.01 -28.45 -11.53
C THR A 133 -2.71 -26.96 -11.35
N LEU A 134 -3.75 -26.11 -11.40
CA LEU A 134 -3.59 -24.67 -11.19
C LEU A 134 -2.99 -24.34 -9.80
N SER A 135 -3.46 -24.96 -8.72
CA SER A 135 -2.88 -24.71 -7.38
C SER A 135 -1.43 -25.21 -7.30
N GLN A 136 -1.13 -26.41 -7.83
CA GLN A 136 0.26 -26.92 -7.90
C GLN A 136 1.19 -26.04 -8.74
N HIS A 137 0.66 -25.28 -9.71
CA HIS A 137 1.43 -24.28 -10.44
C HIS A 137 1.68 -23.05 -9.57
N ILE A 138 0.65 -22.50 -8.90
CA ILE A 138 0.75 -21.36 -7.97
C ILE A 138 1.70 -21.66 -6.80
N ASP A 139 1.56 -22.82 -6.15
CA ASP A 139 2.40 -23.27 -5.04
C ASP A 139 3.89 -23.28 -5.40
N ALA A 140 4.20 -23.65 -6.65
CA ALA A 140 5.55 -23.70 -7.19
C ALA A 140 6.09 -22.35 -7.68
N LEU A 141 5.23 -21.33 -7.80
CA LEU A 141 5.66 -19.94 -8.09
C LEU A 141 6.08 -19.20 -6.82
N TRP A 142 5.53 -19.52 -5.64
CA TRP A 142 5.88 -18.81 -4.40
C TRP A 142 7.40 -18.70 -4.14
N PRO A 143 8.22 -19.77 -4.26
CA PRO A 143 9.67 -19.67 -4.04
C PRO A 143 10.42 -18.76 -5.04
N ILE A 144 9.81 -18.47 -6.19
CA ILE A 144 10.37 -17.63 -7.26
C ILE A 144 9.93 -16.17 -7.09
N MET A 145 8.78 -15.95 -6.44
CA MET A 145 8.24 -14.62 -6.11
C MET A 145 8.73 -14.10 -4.75
N ILE A 146 9.26 -14.97 -3.88
CA ILE A 146 9.95 -14.56 -2.64
C ILE A 146 11.23 -13.79 -2.97
N ARG A 147 11.45 -12.69 -2.25
CA ARG A 147 12.74 -11.99 -2.09
C ARG A 147 13.14 -12.06 -0.62
N ASN A 148 14.41 -12.33 -0.38
CA ASN A 148 14.98 -12.34 0.96
C ASN A 148 15.67 -11.01 1.25
N PRO A 149 15.81 -10.60 2.52
CA PRO A 149 16.71 -9.50 2.91
C PRO A 149 18.13 -9.78 2.41
N GLN A 150 18.72 -8.83 1.70
CA GLN A 150 20.07 -8.94 1.14
C GLN A 150 20.83 -7.62 1.27
N SER A 151 22.16 -7.67 1.13
CA SER A 151 22.99 -6.47 1.06
C SER A 151 22.72 -5.71 -0.26
N HIS A 152 21.89 -4.69 -0.21
CA HIS A 152 21.60 -3.81 -1.35
C HIS A 152 22.86 -3.03 -1.78
N HIS A 153 23.05 -2.83 -3.08
CA HIS A 153 24.08 -1.93 -3.60
C HIS A 153 23.86 -0.50 -3.05
N PRO A 154 24.88 0.19 -2.50
CA PRO A 154 24.73 1.56 -2.03
C PRO A 154 24.17 2.49 -3.12
N ASN A 155 23.28 3.41 -2.75
CA ASN A 155 22.60 4.34 -3.66
C ASN A 155 21.69 3.68 -4.72
N THR A 156 21.30 2.41 -4.56
CA THR A 156 20.21 1.82 -5.36
C THR A 156 18.86 2.47 -5.04
N SER A 157 17.89 2.36 -5.94
CA SER A 157 16.51 2.80 -5.69
C SER A 157 15.70 1.80 -4.85
N LEU A 158 16.13 0.54 -4.72
CA LEU A 158 15.44 -0.47 -3.92
C LEU A 158 15.67 -0.22 -2.41
N LEU A 159 14.61 0.16 -1.70
CA LEU A 159 14.62 0.36 -0.26
C LEU A 159 14.75 -1.01 0.42
N PRO A 160 15.60 -1.14 1.47
CA PRO A 160 15.78 -2.43 2.14
C PRO A 160 14.55 -2.78 2.99
N LEU A 161 14.36 -4.07 3.28
CA LEU A 161 13.31 -4.61 4.15
C LEU A 161 13.90 -5.65 5.11
N PRO A 162 13.47 -5.69 6.39
CA PRO A 162 14.06 -6.56 7.42
C PRO A 162 13.73 -8.05 7.28
N LYS A 163 12.57 -8.41 6.71
CA LYS A 163 12.08 -9.80 6.61
C LYS A 163 11.81 -10.21 5.14
N PRO A 164 11.70 -11.51 4.79
CA PRO A 164 11.35 -11.94 3.43
C PRO A 164 10.00 -11.41 2.95
N TYR A 165 9.85 -11.18 1.64
CA TYR A 165 8.64 -10.61 1.04
C TYR A 165 8.31 -11.21 -0.34
N ILE A 166 7.04 -11.09 -0.77
CA ILE A 166 6.59 -11.43 -2.13
C ILE A 166 6.67 -10.21 -3.05
N VAL A 167 6.99 -10.43 -4.33
CA VAL A 167 6.85 -9.43 -5.41
C VAL A 167 5.87 -9.90 -6.49
N PRO A 168 5.14 -9.02 -7.18
CA PRO A 168 4.14 -9.43 -8.19
C PRO A 168 4.73 -10.14 -9.43
N GLY A 169 6.02 -9.93 -9.72
CA GLY A 169 6.74 -10.60 -10.80
C GLY A 169 6.87 -9.78 -12.09
N GLY A 170 7.60 -10.34 -13.08
CA GLY A 170 7.94 -9.62 -14.30
C GLY A 170 8.79 -8.37 -14.00
N ARG A 171 8.37 -7.20 -14.47
CA ARG A 171 9.02 -5.90 -14.18
C ARG A 171 8.87 -5.43 -12.73
N PHE A 172 7.96 -6.07 -11.98
CA PHE A 172 7.67 -5.77 -10.59
C PHE A 172 8.59 -6.62 -9.70
N THR A 173 9.72 -6.03 -9.29
CA THR A 173 10.84 -6.67 -8.58
C THR A 173 10.98 -6.20 -7.13
N GLU A 174 10.04 -5.37 -6.71
CA GLU A 174 9.85 -4.76 -5.39
C GLU A 174 8.50 -5.21 -4.81
N VAL A 175 8.32 -5.13 -3.49
CA VAL A 175 7.00 -5.31 -2.86
C VAL A 175 6.10 -4.16 -3.32
N TYR A 176 4.83 -4.45 -3.58
CA TYR A 176 3.77 -3.45 -3.76
C TYR A 176 2.74 -3.61 -2.66
N TYR A 177 2.26 -2.49 -2.12
CA TYR A 177 1.47 -2.48 -0.88
C TYR A 177 0.15 -3.25 -1.02
N TRP A 178 -0.76 -2.83 -1.91
CA TRP A 178 -2.09 -3.44 -1.96
C TRP A 178 -2.08 -4.86 -2.58
N ASP A 179 -1.21 -5.10 -3.57
CA ASP A 179 -0.99 -6.41 -4.21
C ASP A 179 -0.55 -7.47 -3.19
N SER A 180 0.16 -7.03 -2.14
CA SER A 180 0.62 -7.91 -1.06
C SER A 180 -0.53 -8.47 -0.23
N TYR A 181 -1.61 -7.73 0.00
CA TYR A 181 -2.77 -8.28 0.73
C TYR A 181 -3.42 -9.44 -0.06
N PHE A 182 -3.60 -9.26 -1.37
CA PHE A 182 -4.16 -10.31 -2.24
C PHE A 182 -3.19 -11.48 -2.39
N SER A 183 -1.88 -11.23 -2.36
CA SER A 183 -0.86 -12.29 -2.29
C SER A 183 -0.92 -13.05 -0.96
N MET A 184 -1.04 -12.35 0.18
CA MET A 184 -1.11 -12.94 1.52
C MET A 184 -2.34 -13.84 1.70
N LEU A 185 -3.47 -13.54 1.04
CA LEU A 185 -4.63 -14.44 1.00
C LEU A 185 -4.30 -15.80 0.34
N GLY A 186 -3.52 -15.78 -0.75
CA GLY A 186 -3.00 -17.01 -1.38
C GLY A 186 -1.95 -17.72 -0.51
N LEU A 187 -1.08 -16.96 0.16
CA LEU A 187 -0.12 -17.52 1.11
C LEU A 187 -0.80 -18.20 2.30
N ALA A 188 -1.94 -17.69 2.77
CA ALA A 188 -2.72 -18.27 3.85
C ALA A 188 -3.27 -19.65 3.46
N GLU A 189 -3.83 -19.77 2.25
CA GLU A 189 -4.35 -21.03 1.70
C GLU A 189 -3.23 -22.05 1.48
N SER A 190 -2.10 -21.62 0.90
CA SER A 190 -0.85 -22.40 0.77
C SER A 190 -0.11 -22.66 2.10
N GLY A 191 -0.71 -22.34 3.26
CA GLY A 191 -0.20 -22.62 4.61
C GLY A 191 1.10 -21.88 5.00
N LYS A 192 1.45 -20.77 4.34
CA LYS A 192 2.75 -20.07 4.50
C LYS A 192 2.72 -19.02 5.60
N VAL A 193 2.22 -19.42 6.77
CA VAL A 193 1.88 -18.56 7.92
C VAL A 193 3.03 -17.61 8.32
N GLU A 194 4.26 -18.11 8.41
CA GLU A 194 5.45 -17.29 8.73
C GLU A 194 5.65 -16.12 7.75
N LEU A 195 5.37 -16.33 6.47
CA LEU A 195 5.51 -15.30 5.44
C LEU A 195 4.43 -14.23 5.54
N LEU A 196 3.25 -14.52 6.11
CA LEU A 196 2.26 -13.49 6.42
C LEU A 196 2.78 -12.52 7.50
N LYS A 197 3.35 -13.05 8.59
CA LYS A 197 3.93 -12.21 9.65
C LYS A 197 5.11 -11.40 9.11
N ASN A 198 6.03 -12.04 8.38
CA ASN A 198 7.16 -11.35 7.74
C ASN A 198 6.71 -10.19 6.81
N MET A 199 5.58 -10.33 6.11
CA MET A 199 5.00 -9.23 5.32
C MET A 199 4.41 -8.13 6.21
N ALA A 200 3.66 -8.47 7.27
CA ALA A 200 3.12 -7.49 8.22
C ALA A 200 4.23 -6.70 8.95
N ASP A 201 5.27 -7.39 9.42
CA ASP A 201 6.48 -6.80 10.03
C ASP A 201 7.18 -5.82 9.08
N ASN A 202 7.33 -6.21 7.81
CA ASN A 202 7.89 -5.34 6.77
C ASN A 202 7.04 -4.08 6.56
N PHE A 203 5.71 -4.18 6.59
CA PHE A 203 4.81 -3.02 6.43
C PHE A 203 4.79 -2.11 7.66
N ALA A 204 4.82 -2.66 8.87
CA ALA A 204 5.02 -1.89 10.11
C ALA A 204 6.35 -1.11 10.08
N TRP A 205 7.43 -1.76 9.67
CA TRP A 205 8.75 -1.14 9.52
C TRP A 205 8.77 -0.03 8.45
N LEU A 206 8.03 -0.19 7.33
CA LEU A 206 7.88 0.87 6.33
C LEU A 206 7.18 2.12 6.93
N ILE A 207 6.13 1.92 7.72
CA ILE A 207 5.44 3.01 8.43
C ILE A 207 6.38 3.69 9.42
N GLU A 208 7.14 2.92 10.19
CA GLU A 208 8.10 3.44 11.18
C GLU A 208 9.21 4.28 10.54
N LYS A 209 9.76 3.83 9.40
CA LYS A 209 10.92 4.46 8.74
C LYS A 209 10.57 5.59 7.78
N TYR A 210 9.38 5.58 7.17
CA TYR A 210 8.97 6.58 6.16
C TYR A 210 7.66 7.30 6.50
N GLY A 211 7.09 7.07 7.68
CA GLY A 211 5.82 7.65 8.15
C GLY A 211 4.58 7.08 7.45
N HIS A 212 4.75 6.19 6.47
CA HIS A 212 3.68 5.56 5.69
C HIS A 212 4.23 4.35 4.92
N ILE A 213 3.34 3.50 4.43
CA ILE A 213 3.72 2.46 3.45
C ILE A 213 3.77 3.12 2.07
N PRO A 214 4.93 3.17 1.38
CA PRO A 214 5.01 3.65 0.00
C PRO A 214 4.34 2.67 -0.97
N ASN A 215 4.02 3.16 -2.17
CA ASN A 215 3.42 2.39 -3.29
C ASN A 215 4.08 1.01 -3.50
N GLY A 216 5.41 1.00 -3.40
CA GLY A 216 6.26 -0.17 -3.20
C GLY A 216 7.61 0.22 -2.59
N ASN A 217 8.50 -0.72 -2.28
CA ASN A 217 9.78 -0.42 -1.61
C ASN A 217 10.86 0.19 -2.54
N ARG A 218 10.55 1.29 -3.24
CA ARG A 218 11.48 2.07 -4.08
C ARG A 218 11.55 3.54 -3.66
N THR A 219 12.72 4.18 -3.81
CA THR A 219 12.91 5.61 -3.49
C THR A 219 11.97 6.52 -4.28
N TYR A 220 11.74 6.22 -5.55
CA TYR A 220 10.79 6.95 -6.41
C TYR A 220 9.31 6.76 -6.04
N TYR A 221 9.00 5.84 -5.12
CA TYR A 221 7.68 5.63 -4.54
C TYR A 221 7.48 6.29 -3.16
N LEU A 222 8.53 6.82 -2.51
CA LEU A 222 8.42 7.50 -1.20
C LEU A 222 7.55 8.77 -1.20
N SER A 223 7.11 9.24 -2.38
CA SER A 223 6.21 10.37 -2.51
C SER A 223 4.72 10.01 -2.48
N ARG A 224 4.35 8.72 -2.36
CA ARG A 224 2.96 8.26 -2.32
C ARG A 224 2.79 6.84 -1.74
N SER A 225 1.63 6.60 -1.14
CA SER A 225 1.17 5.25 -0.78
C SER A 225 0.46 4.53 -1.96
N GLN A 226 -0.35 3.54 -1.62
CA GLN A 226 -1.30 2.79 -2.44
C GLN A 226 -2.63 2.68 -1.66
N PRO A 227 -3.68 1.97 -2.13
CA PRO A 227 -4.90 1.75 -1.34
C PRO A 227 -4.60 1.12 0.04
N PRO A 228 -5.07 1.72 1.16
CA PRO A 228 -4.65 1.30 2.49
C PRO A 228 -5.30 -0.01 2.94
N VAL A 229 -4.54 -1.10 2.92
CA VAL A 229 -5.00 -2.46 3.23
C VAL A 229 -4.26 -3.10 4.40
N PHE A 230 -3.36 -2.39 5.09
CA PHE A 230 -2.60 -2.94 6.22
C PHE A 230 -3.51 -3.40 7.37
N ALA A 231 -4.62 -2.70 7.62
CA ALA A 231 -5.69 -3.17 8.51
C ALA A 231 -6.25 -4.56 8.14
N LEU A 232 -6.38 -4.83 6.84
CA LEU A 232 -6.84 -6.14 6.33
C LEU A 232 -5.73 -7.21 6.40
N MET A 233 -4.46 -6.81 6.31
CA MET A 233 -3.32 -7.70 6.54
C MET A 233 -3.25 -8.15 8.00
N VAL A 234 -3.44 -7.24 8.97
CA VAL A 234 -3.47 -7.55 10.41
C VAL A 234 -4.65 -8.47 10.74
N GLU A 235 -5.86 -8.18 10.23
CA GLU A 235 -7.01 -9.08 10.41
C GLU A 235 -6.82 -10.45 9.75
N LEU A 236 -6.10 -10.52 8.63
CA LEU A 236 -5.74 -11.80 8.00
C LEU A 236 -4.79 -12.60 8.91
N CYS A 237 -3.79 -11.95 9.52
CA CYS A 237 -2.90 -12.57 10.51
C CYS A 237 -3.67 -13.09 11.74
N GLU A 238 -4.63 -12.32 12.29
CA GLU A 238 -5.51 -12.82 13.35
C GLU A 238 -6.32 -14.04 12.89
N SER A 239 -6.94 -13.99 11.70
CA SER A 239 -7.76 -15.09 11.18
C SER A 239 -6.95 -16.37 10.88
N ALA A 240 -5.64 -16.24 10.65
CA ALA A 240 -4.70 -17.33 10.48
C ALA A 240 -4.16 -17.89 11.82
N ASN A 241 -4.60 -17.33 12.96
CA ASN A 241 -4.11 -17.64 14.31
C ASN A 241 -2.62 -17.33 14.52
N ILE A 242 -2.12 -16.23 13.93
CA ILE A 242 -0.76 -15.72 14.18
C ILE A 242 -0.70 -14.98 15.54
N GLY A 243 -1.82 -14.46 16.03
CA GLY A 243 -1.89 -13.62 17.22
C GLY A 243 -1.50 -12.16 16.93
N GLY A 244 -1.06 -11.43 17.96
CA GLY A 244 -0.19 -10.26 17.79
C GLY A 244 -0.81 -8.95 17.27
N SER A 245 -2.11 -8.88 16.94
CA SER A 245 -2.78 -7.69 16.38
C SER A 245 -2.45 -6.36 17.10
N GLU A 246 -2.29 -6.46 18.40
CA GLU A 246 -1.97 -5.45 19.39
C GLU A 246 -0.60 -4.80 19.17
N HIS A 247 0.38 -5.55 18.64
CA HIS A 247 1.66 -5.02 18.19
C HIS A 247 1.49 -4.03 17.02
N TYR A 248 0.54 -4.30 16.12
CA TYR A 248 0.34 -3.47 14.93
C TYR A 248 -0.49 -2.20 15.19
N LEU A 249 -1.13 -2.07 16.37
CA LEU A 249 -1.99 -0.94 16.74
C LEU A 249 -1.31 0.44 16.57
N PRO A 250 -0.07 0.69 17.03
CA PRO A 250 0.60 1.99 16.85
C PRO A 250 0.89 2.32 15.39
N TYR A 251 1.16 1.30 14.56
CA TYR A 251 1.45 1.47 13.14
C TYR A 251 0.17 1.73 12.33
N LEU A 252 -0.94 1.06 12.65
CA LEU A 252 -2.27 1.36 12.08
C LEU A 252 -2.70 2.80 12.38
N ILE A 253 -2.48 3.26 13.63
CA ILE A 253 -2.72 4.66 14.04
C ILE A 253 -1.80 5.62 13.28
N SER A 254 -0.55 5.24 13.05
CA SER A 254 0.42 6.05 12.31
C SER A 254 0.09 6.16 10.81
N GLU A 255 -0.34 5.08 10.16
CA GLU A 255 -0.86 5.12 8.78
C GLU A 255 -2.09 6.05 8.69
N TYR A 256 -3.03 5.93 9.64
CA TYR A 256 -4.17 6.85 9.69
C TYR A 256 -3.74 8.32 9.77
N HIS A 257 -2.71 8.63 10.56
CA HIS A 257 -2.17 9.99 10.66
C HIS A 257 -1.53 10.49 9.36
N TYR A 258 -0.91 9.62 8.55
CA TYR A 258 -0.48 9.98 7.19
C TYR A 258 -1.67 10.36 6.29
N TRP A 259 -2.72 9.53 6.24
CA TRP A 259 -3.90 9.82 5.43
C TRP A 259 -4.66 11.06 5.89
N MET A 260 -4.63 11.37 7.19
CA MET A 260 -5.35 12.49 7.81
C MET A 260 -4.50 13.74 8.07
N ASP A 261 -3.31 13.83 7.50
CA ASP A 261 -2.43 15.00 7.65
C ASP A 261 -3.10 16.31 7.22
N GLY A 262 -2.81 17.40 7.96
CA GLY A 262 -3.41 18.73 7.78
C GLY A 262 -4.91 18.85 8.11
N SER A 263 -5.62 17.76 8.41
CA SER A 263 -7.08 17.79 8.70
C SER A 263 -7.47 18.80 9.79
N GLY A 264 -6.67 18.91 10.86
CA GLY A 264 -6.95 19.79 12.01
C GLY A 264 -6.96 21.29 11.72
N SER A 265 -6.34 21.75 10.63
CA SER A 265 -6.26 23.17 10.23
C SER A 265 -7.05 23.49 8.96
N LEU A 266 -7.73 22.50 8.36
CA LEU A 266 -8.39 22.65 7.08
C LEU A 266 -9.74 23.37 7.21
N ASN A 267 -9.98 24.37 6.35
CA ASN A 267 -11.27 25.04 6.20
C ASN A 267 -12.18 24.26 5.22
N PRO A 268 -13.52 24.36 5.34
CA PRO A 268 -14.45 23.76 4.38
C PRO A 268 -14.16 24.16 2.94
N ASN A 269 -14.41 23.25 1.99
CA ASN A 269 -14.14 23.38 0.55
C ASN A 269 -12.66 23.56 0.17
N LEU A 270 -11.75 23.20 1.08
CA LEU A 270 -10.31 23.07 0.80
C LEU A 270 -9.87 21.59 0.91
N ALA A 271 -8.69 21.33 0.34
CA ALA A 271 -8.00 20.06 0.45
C ALA A 271 -6.51 20.28 0.73
N PHE A 272 -5.91 19.42 1.54
CA PHE A 272 -4.48 19.39 1.83
C PHE A 272 -4.00 17.94 1.78
N ARG A 273 -2.95 17.67 0.99
CA ARG A 273 -2.48 16.32 0.65
C ARG A 273 -3.66 15.37 0.36
N HIS A 274 -3.84 14.36 1.21
CA HIS A 274 -4.87 13.33 1.09
C HIS A 274 -6.26 13.75 1.61
N VAL A 275 -6.39 14.82 2.40
CA VAL A 275 -7.66 15.22 3.05
C VAL A 275 -8.41 16.24 2.21
N VAL A 276 -9.74 16.07 2.10
CA VAL A 276 -10.70 17.06 1.61
C VAL A 276 -11.71 17.35 2.73
N LYS A 277 -11.95 18.62 3.05
CA LYS A 277 -13.01 19.02 3.98
C LYS A 277 -14.22 19.50 3.21
N MET A 278 -15.33 18.81 3.39
CA MET A 278 -16.58 19.02 2.64
C MET A 278 -17.33 20.28 3.10
N PRO A 279 -18.35 20.76 2.35
CA PRO A 279 -19.12 21.96 2.70
C PRO A 279 -19.78 21.90 4.09
N ASP A 280 -20.17 20.71 4.52
CA ASP A 280 -20.77 20.41 5.84
C ASP A 280 -19.74 20.35 6.98
N GLY A 281 -18.44 20.43 6.67
CA GLY A 281 -17.34 20.29 7.61
C GLY A 281 -16.84 18.86 7.83
N SER A 282 -17.47 17.85 7.21
CA SER A 282 -17.03 16.45 7.25
C SER A 282 -15.70 16.26 6.52
N MET A 283 -14.98 15.19 6.85
CA MET A 283 -13.68 14.85 6.27
C MET A 283 -13.80 13.59 5.42
N LEU A 284 -13.33 13.68 4.18
CA LEU A 284 -13.14 12.54 3.29
C LEU A 284 -11.77 12.64 2.62
N ASN A 285 -11.27 11.52 2.12
CA ASN A 285 -9.92 11.42 1.58
C ASN A 285 -9.89 11.23 0.07
N ARG A 286 -8.75 11.56 -0.53
CA ARG A 286 -8.41 11.41 -1.95
C ARG A 286 -7.00 10.83 -2.10
N TYR A 287 -6.74 10.21 -3.24
CA TYR A 287 -5.37 9.85 -3.62
C TYR A 287 -4.56 11.09 -3.98
N TRP A 288 -3.28 11.06 -3.61
CA TRP A 288 -2.33 12.16 -3.72
C TRP A 288 -0.91 11.58 -3.77
N ASP A 289 0.01 12.32 -4.40
CA ASP A 289 1.46 12.12 -4.36
C ASP A 289 2.08 13.50 -4.09
N ASP A 290 3.14 13.57 -3.30
CA ASP A 290 3.72 14.84 -2.87
C ASP A 290 4.65 15.52 -3.91
N ARG A 291 5.05 14.82 -4.99
CA ARG A 291 5.77 15.41 -6.13
C ARG A 291 4.80 15.78 -7.28
N ASP A 292 5.21 16.77 -8.08
CA ASP A 292 4.57 17.17 -9.35
C ASP A 292 5.56 17.19 -10.52
N THR A 293 6.54 16.29 -10.47
CA THR A 293 7.45 15.93 -11.57
C THR A 293 6.94 14.67 -12.28
N PRO A 294 7.43 14.33 -13.49
CA PRO A 294 7.16 13.01 -14.07
C PRO A 294 7.56 11.88 -13.10
N ARG A 295 6.94 10.71 -13.25
CA ARG A 295 7.33 9.47 -12.57
C ARG A 295 8.70 8.99 -13.06
N ASP A 296 9.59 8.59 -12.16
CA ASP A 296 10.92 8.10 -12.55
C ASP A 296 10.79 6.80 -13.37
N GLU A 297 9.84 5.95 -12.99
CA GLU A 297 9.49 4.67 -13.60
C GLU A 297 8.63 4.77 -14.88
N SER A 298 8.23 5.98 -15.29
CA SER A 298 7.37 6.25 -16.48
C SER A 298 7.59 7.67 -17.01
N TRP A 299 8.87 8.06 -17.11
CA TRP A 299 9.29 9.45 -17.29
C TRP A 299 8.89 10.03 -18.65
N ARG A 300 9.05 9.27 -19.73
CA ARG A 300 8.67 9.71 -21.09
C ARG A 300 7.16 9.78 -21.21
N GLU A 301 6.49 8.76 -20.69
CA GLU A 301 5.07 8.48 -20.82
C GLU A 301 4.25 9.58 -20.12
N ASP A 302 4.71 10.01 -18.94
CA ASP A 302 4.17 11.17 -18.22
C ASP A 302 4.42 12.49 -19.01
N ILE A 303 5.61 12.70 -19.56
CA ILE A 303 5.96 13.91 -20.34
C ILE A 303 5.10 14.03 -21.60
N GLU A 304 4.95 12.95 -22.37
CA GLU A 304 4.11 12.89 -23.57
C GLU A 304 2.65 13.20 -23.20
N THR A 305 2.13 12.56 -22.16
CA THR A 305 0.78 12.80 -21.63
C THR A 305 0.58 14.25 -21.21
N ALA A 306 1.54 14.86 -20.51
CA ALA A 306 1.46 16.26 -20.10
C ALA A 306 1.54 17.22 -21.30
N SER A 307 2.37 16.93 -22.30
CA SER A 307 2.45 17.71 -23.56
C SER A 307 1.14 17.66 -24.37
N SER A 308 0.39 16.56 -24.24
CA SER A 308 -0.94 16.37 -24.84
C SER A 308 -2.07 17.04 -24.04
N SER A 309 -1.74 17.92 -23.10
CA SER A 309 -2.71 18.65 -22.28
C SER A 309 -2.55 20.18 -22.38
N LYS A 310 -3.64 20.91 -22.15
CA LYS A 310 -3.66 22.38 -22.03
C LYS A 310 -3.55 22.88 -20.58
N ARG A 311 -3.32 21.96 -19.64
CA ARG A 311 -3.10 22.25 -18.21
C ARG A 311 -1.63 22.56 -17.95
N PRO A 312 -1.28 23.22 -16.83
CA PRO A 312 0.10 23.23 -16.34
C PRO A 312 0.58 21.78 -16.13
N SER A 313 1.73 21.42 -16.70
CA SER A 313 2.23 20.03 -16.69
C SER A 313 2.32 19.44 -15.28
N LYS A 314 2.74 20.26 -14.30
CA LYS A 314 2.75 19.92 -12.86
C LYS A 314 1.42 19.37 -12.34
N GLU A 315 0.28 19.92 -12.78
CA GLU A 315 -1.01 19.37 -12.37
C GLU A 315 -1.29 18.00 -12.99
N VAL A 316 -0.87 17.80 -14.25
CA VAL A 316 -1.04 16.52 -14.95
C VAL A 316 -0.17 15.46 -14.29
N PHE A 317 1.11 15.77 -14.02
CA PHE A 317 2.03 14.91 -13.28
C PHE A 317 1.49 14.55 -11.89
N ARG A 318 0.94 15.53 -11.14
CA ARG A 318 0.31 15.29 -9.84
C ARG A 318 -0.88 14.33 -9.94
N ASP A 319 -1.76 14.50 -10.92
CA ASP A 319 -2.91 13.63 -11.14
C ASP A 319 -2.53 12.22 -11.67
N LEU A 320 -1.47 12.11 -12.50
CA LEU A 320 -0.89 10.86 -12.97
C LEU A 320 -0.26 10.05 -11.82
N ARG A 321 0.52 10.71 -10.97
CA ARG A 321 1.10 10.12 -9.76
C ARG A 321 0.04 9.73 -8.74
N ALA A 322 -1.00 10.56 -8.54
CA ALA A 322 -2.15 10.21 -7.71
C ALA A 322 -2.96 9.04 -8.31
N GLY A 323 -2.97 8.86 -9.63
CA GLY A 323 -3.51 7.68 -10.30
C GLY A 323 -2.75 6.41 -9.90
N ALA A 324 -1.41 6.43 -9.94
CA ALA A 324 -0.59 5.33 -9.43
C ALA A 324 -0.76 5.11 -7.91
N ALA A 325 -0.96 6.18 -7.13
CA ALA A 325 -1.30 6.10 -5.70
C ALA A 325 -2.67 5.46 -5.44
N SER A 326 -3.56 5.39 -6.44
CA SER A 326 -4.85 4.72 -6.34
C SER A 326 -4.81 3.21 -6.65
N GLY A 327 -3.69 2.70 -7.16
CA GLY A 327 -3.60 1.37 -7.75
C GLY A 327 -4.33 1.21 -9.10
N TRP A 328 -5.05 2.23 -9.57
CA TRP A 328 -5.79 2.25 -10.84
C TRP A 328 -5.10 3.18 -11.86
N ASP A 329 -3.81 2.99 -12.16
CA ASP A 329 -3.10 3.67 -13.25
C ASP A 329 -3.14 2.86 -14.57
N TYR A 330 -3.99 3.19 -15.54
CA TYR A 330 -5.00 4.24 -15.57
C TYR A 330 -6.41 3.73 -15.89
N SER A 331 -7.40 4.58 -15.60
CA SER A 331 -8.82 4.30 -15.73
C SER A 331 -9.60 5.57 -16.07
N SER A 332 -10.62 5.43 -16.91
CA SER A 332 -11.66 6.41 -17.23
C SER A 332 -12.30 7.01 -15.99
N ARG A 333 -12.33 6.26 -14.89
CA ARG A 333 -12.72 6.67 -13.53
C ARG A 333 -12.14 8.03 -13.12
N TRP A 334 -10.89 8.31 -13.50
CA TRP A 334 -10.16 9.54 -13.16
C TRP A 334 -10.19 10.61 -14.27
N LEU A 335 -10.76 10.31 -15.45
CA LEU A 335 -10.64 11.11 -16.66
C LEU A 335 -11.83 12.09 -16.83
N ARG A 336 -11.55 13.30 -17.32
CA ARG A 336 -12.62 14.25 -17.76
C ARG A 336 -13.18 13.94 -19.13
N ASP A 337 -12.38 13.23 -19.91
CA ASP A 337 -12.59 12.84 -21.29
C ASP A 337 -12.17 11.36 -21.31
N PRO A 338 -13.11 10.41 -21.18
CA PRO A 338 -12.82 9.01 -20.88
C PRO A 338 -11.91 8.28 -21.88
N MET A 339 -11.69 8.87 -23.06
CA MET A 339 -10.86 8.34 -24.14
C MET A 339 -9.45 8.99 -24.18
N ARG A 340 -9.06 9.77 -23.16
CA ARG A 340 -7.83 10.57 -23.21
C ARG A 340 -7.17 10.75 -21.83
N LEU A 341 -6.08 10.04 -21.59
CA LEU A 341 -5.27 10.11 -20.36
C LEU A 341 -4.86 11.54 -19.96
N ALA A 342 -4.50 12.38 -20.94
CA ALA A 342 -4.16 13.80 -20.73
C ALA A 342 -5.33 14.69 -20.24
N SER A 343 -6.46 14.08 -19.87
CA SER A 343 -7.62 14.66 -19.19
C SER A 343 -7.74 14.28 -17.71
N ILE A 344 -6.85 13.44 -17.18
CA ILE A 344 -6.86 12.90 -15.81
C ILE A 344 -6.95 13.98 -14.73
N ARG A 345 -7.70 13.69 -13.66
CA ARG A 345 -8.03 14.58 -12.54
C ARG A 345 -8.16 13.86 -11.20
N THR A 346 -7.38 12.81 -10.95
CA THR A 346 -7.47 11.95 -9.76
C THR A 346 -7.61 12.74 -8.45
N THR A 347 -6.86 13.83 -8.29
CA THR A 347 -6.89 14.68 -7.08
C THR A 347 -8.16 15.55 -6.92
N GLN A 348 -9.05 15.55 -7.91
CA GLN A 348 -10.37 16.19 -7.90
C GLN A 348 -11.51 15.22 -7.55
N TYR A 349 -11.23 13.92 -7.43
CA TYR A 349 -12.20 12.91 -7.01
C TYR A 349 -11.97 12.53 -5.54
N ILE A 350 -13.06 12.26 -4.82
CA ILE A 350 -13.09 11.64 -3.51
C ILE A 350 -13.47 10.17 -3.73
N PRO A 351 -12.54 9.21 -3.62
CA PRO A 351 -12.78 7.84 -4.04
C PRO A 351 -13.62 7.05 -3.04
N ILE A 352 -14.55 6.22 -3.53
CA ILE A 352 -15.32 5.32 -2.63
C ILE A 352 -14.43 4.26 -1.99
N ASP A 353 -13.54 3.65 -2.75
CA ASP A 353 -12.63 2.59 -2.27
C ASP A 353 -11.68 3.09 -1.17
N LEU A 354 -11.02 4.23 -1.37
CA LEU A 354 -10.17 4.83 -0.35
C LEU A 354 -10.92 5.11 0.95
N ASN A 355 -12.10 5.70 0.86
CA ASN A 355 -12.87 6.05 2.06
C ASN A 355 -13.48 4.81 2.73
N ALA A 356 -13.83 3.77 1.96
CA ALA A 356 -14.23 2.48 2.51
C ALA A 356 -13.08 1.79 3.26
N LEU A 357 -11.87 1.81 2.70
CA LEU A 357 -10.67 1.26 3.34
C LEU A 357 -10.26 2.05 4.58
N LEU A 358 -10.40 3.38 4.59
CA LEU A 358 -10.15 4.18 5.80
C LEU A 358 -11.22 4.00 6.88
N TYR A 359 -12.48 3.78 6.51
CA TYR A 359 -13.52 3.34 7.44
C TYR A 359 -13.13 1.99 8.07
N LYS A 360 -12.64 1.07 7.24
CA LYS A 360 -12.16 -0.23 7.71
C LYS A 360 -10.99 -0.09 8.69
N LEU A 361 -9.99 0.73 8.37
CA LEU A 361 -8.87 1.07 9.27
C LEU A 361 -9.35 1.63 10.61
N GLU A 362 -10.29 2.59 10.60
CA GLU A 362 -10.89 3.15 11.82
C GLU A 362 -11.60 2.07 12.67
N CYS A 363 -12.36 1.16 12.03
CA CYS A 363 -12.97 0.02 12.71
C CYS A 363 -11.94 -0.97 13.27
N THR A 364 -10.90 -1.34 12.52
CA THR A 364 -9.87 -2.30 12.95
C THR A 364 -9.09 -1.76 14.16
N ILE A 365 -8.71 -0.47 14.14
CA ILE A 365 -8.09 0.20 15.30
C ILE A 365 -9.03 0.18 16.50
N SER A 366 -10.33 0.47 16.32
CA SER A 366 -11.32 0.38 17.40
C SER A 366 -11.46 -1.02 17.99
N THR A 367 -11.40 -2.06 17.16
CA THR A 367 -11.50 -3.47 17.60
C THR A 367 -10.27 -3.89 18.41
N ILE A 368 -9.06 -3.60 17.92
CA ILE A 368 -7.81 -3.96 18.60
C ILE A 368 -7.66 -3.16 19.90
N ALA A 369 -7.96 -1.86 19.89
CA ALA A 369 -7.99 -1.07 21.12
C ALA A 369 -8.95 -1.65 22.18
N LYS A 370 -10.12 -2.15 21.76
CA LYS A 370 -11.08 -2.80 22.66
C LYS A 370 -10.58 -4.16 23.18
N LYS A 371 -9.93 -4.96 22.33
CA LYS A 371 -9.23 -6.21 22.69
C LYS A 371 -8.19 -5.97 23.79
N ASN A 372 -7.46 -4.85 23.68
CA ASN A 372 -6.43 -4.41 24.64
C ASN A 372 -7.00 -3.79 25.93
N GLY A 373 -8.32 -3.62 26.05
CA GLY A 373 -8.96 -2.94 27.19
C GLY A 373 -8.87 -1.40 27.16
N GLU A 374 -8.38 -0.80 26.07
CA GLU A 374 -8.32 0.64 25.87
C GLU A 374 -9.69 1.23 25.47
N GLU A 375 -10.71 1.10 26.33
CA GLU A 375 -12.10 1.47 26.00
C GLU A 375 -12.25 2.95 25.57
N LEU A 376 -11.45 3.87 26.13
CA LEU A 376 -11.44 5.28 25.70
C LEU A 376 -10.82 5.48 24.31
N THR A 377 -9.79 4.71 23.95
CA THR A 377 -9.23 4.68 22.61
C THR A 377 -10.27 4.12 21.66
N ALA A 378 -10.84 2.95 21.96
CA ALA A 378 -11.87 2.30 21.14
C ALA A 378 -13.05 3.23 20.83
N LEU A 379 -13.67 3.84 21.83
CA LEU A 379 -14.79 4.78 21.64
C LEU A 379 -14.43 6.00 20.76
N ALA A 380 -13.18 6.49 20.83
CA ALA A 380 -12.70 7.58 19.99
C ALA A 380 -12.49 7.16 18.51
N TRP A 381 -12.23 5.88 18.24
CA TRP A 381 -12.10 5.32 16.89
C TRP A 381 -13.42 4.84 16.30
N GLU A 382 -14.30 4.25 17.10
CA GLU A 382 -15.70 4.00 16.75
C GLU A 382 -16.38 5.29 16.27
N LYS A 383 -16.17 6.42 16.97
CA LYS A 383 -16.72 7.71 16.56
C LYS A 383 -16.16 8.22 15.22
N LYS A 384 -14.88 7.97 14.92
CA LYS A 384 -14.28 8.30 13.62
C LYS A 384 -14.92 7.50 12.48
N ALA A 385 -15.08 6.19 12.69
CA ALA A 385 -15.75 5.30 11.74
C ALA A 385 -17.21 5.73 11.51
N GLU A 386 -17.95 6.12 12.57
CA GLU A 386 -19.31 6.66 12.44
C GLU A 386 -19.35 7.96 11.62
N ASP A 387 -18.48 8.93 11.91
CA ASP A 387 -18.42 10.21 11.19
C ASP A 387 -18.04 10.02 9.72
N ARG A 388 -17.11 9.11 9.42
CA ARG A 388 -16.78 8.75 8.03
C ARG A 388 -17.91 7.99 7.33
N LEU A 389 -18.57 7.05 8.00
CA LEU A 389 -19.72 6.32 7.45
C LEU A 389 -20.85 7.28 7.07
N ASN A 390 -21.14 8.27 7.92
CA ASN A 390 -22.09 9.33 7.63
C ASN A 390 -21.67 10.18 6.42
N ALA A 391 -20.39 10.57 6.34
CA ALA A 391 -19.86 11.34 5.21
C ALA A 391 -19.89 10.55 3.88
N ILE A 392 -19.55 9.26 3.89
CA ILE A 392 -19.64 8.36 2.72
C ILE A 392 -21.09 8.24 2.24
N ASN A 393 -22.04 8.06 3.17
CA ASN A 393 -23.45 7.97 2.83
C ASN A 393 -24.06 9.31 2.37
N HIS A 394 -23.50 10.45 2.77
CA HIS A 394 -23.96 11.76 2.27
C HIS A 394 -23.39 12.09 0.89
N TRP A 395 -22.08 11.91 0.68
CA TRP A 395 -21.35 12.43 -0.49
C TRP A 395 -21.11 11.41 -1.60
N LEU A 396 -21.00 10.12 -1.28
CA LEU A 396 -20.57 9.07 -2.23
C LEU A 396 -21.70 8.13 -2.67
N TRP A 397 -22.84 8.12 -1.97
CA TRP A 397 -23.99 7.29 -2.32
C TRP A 397 -24.89 7.98 -3.36
N ASP A 398 -24.94 7.48 -4.60
CA ASP A 398 -25.99 7.89 -5.54
C ASP A 398 -27.28 7.11 -5.26
N ALA A 399 -28.17 7.72 -4.48
CA ALA A 399 -29.51 7.20 -4.21
C ALA A 399 -30.36 6.98 -5.48
N LYS A 400 -30.04 7.64 -6.62
CA LYS A 400 -30.73 7.47 -7.90
C LYS A 400 -30.28 6.18 -8.60
N SER A 401 -29.00 6.04 -8.96
CA SER A 401 -28.48 4.80 -9.58
C SER A 401 -28.44 3.61 -8.61
N GLY A 402 -28.37 3.84 -7.30
CA GLY A 402 -28.35 2.78 -6.28
C GLY A 402 -26.98 2.16 -6.05
N VAL A 403 -25.93 2.95 -6.20
CA VAL A 403 -24.53 2.53 -6.08
C VAL A 403 -23.72 3.63 -5.39
N PHE A 404 -22.62 3.25 -4.76
CA PHE A 404 -21.61 4.23 -4.39
C PHE A 404 -20.77 4.59 -5.62
N ARG A 405 -20.35 5.85 -5.72
CA ARG A 405 -19.43 6.35 -6.75
C ARG A 405 -18.50 7.38 -6.14
N ASP A 406 -17.38 7.60 -6.80
CA ASP A 406 -16.47 8.69 -6.43
C ASP A 406 -17.18 10.06 -6.58
N TYR A 407 -16.82 11.05 -5.77
CA TYR A 407 -17.41 12.39 -5.85
C TYR A 407 -16.41 13.43 -6.35
N ASP A 408 -16.76 14.13 -7.43
CA ASP A 408 -16.01 15.23 -8.04
C ASP A 408 -16.29 16.53 -7.28
N TRP A 409 -15.60 16.71 -6.15
CA TRP A 409 -15.74 17.85 -5.26
C TRP A 409 -15.37 19.21 -5.89
N ARG A 410 -14.90 19.22 -7.15
CA ARG A 410 -14.61 20.44 -7.92
C ARG A 410 -15.70 20.81 -8.93
N ARG A 411 -16.69 19.94 -9.18
CA ARG A 411 -17.87 20.24 -10.00
C ARG A 411 -19.19 19.77 -9.37
N GLU A 412 -19.14 19.36 -8.11
CA GLU A 412 -20.26 19.00 -7.24
C GLU A 412 -21.17 17.88 -7.81
N GLN A 413 -20.54 16.89 -8.44
CA GLN A 413 -21.20 15.79 -9.15
C GLN A 413 -20.54 14.44 -8.83
N PHE A 414 -21.24 13.34 -9.11
CA PHE A 414 -20.63 12.00 -9.06
C PHE A 414 -19.72 11.73 -10.26
N GLY A 415 -18.72 10.86 -10.06
CA GLY A 415 -17.91 10.25 -11.11
C GLY A 415 -18.64 9.14 -11.87
N LEU A 416 -17.86 8.37 -12.65
CA LEU A 416 -18.36 7.22 -13.40
C LEU A 416 -18.75 6.06 -12.47
N PHE A 417 -19.47 5.08 -13.02
CA PHE A 417 -19.70 3.82 -12.33
C PHE A 417 -18.54 2.85 -12.58
N SER A 418 -18.04 2.22 -11.52
CA SER A 418 -16.89 1.31 -11.54
C SER A 418 -17.04 0.23 -10.48
N ALA A 419 -16.24 -0.83 -10.59
CA ALA A 419 -16.15 -1.91 -9.62
C ALA A 419 -15.73 -1.45 -8.21
N ALA A 420 -15.23 -0.21 -8.05
CA ALA A 420 -14.90 0.36 -6.74
C ALA A 420 -16.12 0.45 -5.79
N THR A 421 -17.36 0.43 -6.30
CA THR A 421 -18.55 0.30 -5.45
C THR A 421 -18.56 -0.97 -4.58
N SER A 422 -17.84 -2.02 -4.97
CA SER A 422 -17.80 -3.30 -4.25
C SER A 422 -16.97 -3.22 -2.97
N VAL A 423 -16.03 -2.29 -2.87
CA VAL A 423 -15.18 -2.11 -1.67
C VAL A 423 -16.03 -1.68 -0.47
N ALA A 424 -17.15 -0.97 -0.71
CA ALA A 424 -18.15 -0.67 0.32
C ALA A 424 -18.90 -1.92 0.84
N LEU A 425 -19.05 -2.95 0.01
CA LEU A 425 -19.58 -4.25 0.44
C LEU A 425 -18.50 -5.05 1.19
N PHE A 426 -17.29 -5.13 0.61
CA PHE A 426 -16.16 -5.85 1.15
C PHE A 426 -15.81 -5.43 2.59
N THR A 427 -15.67 -4.12 2.81
CA THR A 427 -15.42 -3.54 4.13
C THR A 427 -16.60 -3.69 5.07
N GLY A 428 -17.82 -3.75 4.54
CA GLY A 428 -19.06 -3.96 5.32
C GLY A 428 -19.73 -2.65 5.76
N LEU A 429 -19.49 -1.53 5.07
CA LEU A 429 -20.06 -0.22 5.41
C LEU A 429 -21.46 -0.01 4.82
N ALA A 430 -21.85 -0.80 3.82
CA ALA A 430 -23.17 -0.70 3.20
C ALA A 430 -24.28 -1.23 4.14
N THR A 431 -25.49 -0.66 4.04
CA THR A 431 -26.70 -1.31 4.56
C THR A 431 -27.15 -2.45 3.63
N PRO A 432 -27.91 -3.46 4.11
CA PRO A 432 -28.42 -4.52 3.24
C PRO A 432 -29.24 -4.03 2.03
N VAL A 433 -29.97 -2.92 2.18
CA VAL A 433 -30.74 -2.30 1.09
C VAL A 433 -29.82 -1.64 0.06
N GLN A 434 -28.68 -1.08 0.48
CA GLN A 434 -27.65 -0.61 -0.46
C GLN A 434 -26.97 -1.79 -1.16
N ALA A 435 -26.64 -2.86 -0.42
CA ALA A 435 -26.01 -4.06 -0.96
C ALA A 435 -26.82 -4.70 -2.10
N GLN A 436 -28.13 -4.92 -1.90
CA GLN A 436 -29.04 -5.43 -2.93
C GLN A 436 -29.07 -4.56 -4.19
N ARG A 437 -29.02 -3.22 -4.05
CA ARG A 437 -28.98 -2.29 -5.19
C ARG A 437 -27.63 -2.31 -5.90
N ILE A 438 -26.54 -2.41 -5.16
CA ILE A 438 -25.17 -2.52 -5.70
C ILE A 438 -25.00 -3.85 -6.45
N ALA A 439 -25.39 -4.98 -5.85
CA ALA A 439 -25.36 -6.30 -6.46
C ALA A 439 -26.13 -6.32 -7.79
N LYS A 440 -27.33 -5.73 -7.82
CA LYS A 440 -28.09 -5.54 -9.04
C LYS A 440 -27.30 -4.76 -10.12
N GLN A 441 -26.72 -3.61 -9.78
CA GLN A 441 -25.97 -2.81 -10.77
C GLN A 441 -24.66 -3.46 -11.21
N ILE A 442 -24.01 -4.25 -10.34
CA ILE A 442 -22.87 -5.09 -10.70
C ILE A 442 -23.28 -6.12 -11.76
N LYS A 443 -24.35 -6.88 -11.51
CA LYS A 443 -24.88 -7.88 -12.46
C LYS A 443 -25.36 -7.26 -13.78
N GLU A 444 -25.96 -6.07 -13.74
CA GLU A 444 -26.51 -5.41 -14.93
C GLU A 444 -25.47 -4.67 -15.80
N GLN A 445 -24.31 -4.28 -15.26
CA GLN A 445 -23.36 -3.39 -15.96
C GLN A 445 -21.88 -3.81 -15.94
N LEU A 446 -21.43 -4.60 -14.96
CA LEU A 446 -19.99 -4.91 -14.76
C LEU A 446 -19.67 -6.41 -14.85
N LEU A 447 -20.65 -7.31 -14.70
CA LEU A 447 -20.48 -8.73 -14.96
C LEU A 447 -20.29 -9.00 -16.46
N ALA A 448 -19.24 -9.74 -16.81
CA ALA A 448 -18.93 -10.21 -18.15
C ALA A 448 -18.62 -11.72 -18.13
N PRO A 449 -18.53 -12.41 -19.28
CA PRO A 449 -18.29 -13.87 -19.35
C PRO A 449 -16.93 -14.38 -18.85
N GLY A 450 -16.13 -13.54 -18.19
CA GLY A 450 -14.84 -13.85 -17.59
C GLY A 450 -14.62 -13.06 -16.30
N GLY A 451 -15.68 -12.91 -15.50
CA GLY A 451 -15.69 -12.13 -14.27
C GLY A 451 -16.10 -10.66 -14.44
N LEU A 452 -15.72 -9.84 -13.46
CA LEU A 452 -16.10 -8.45 -13.30
C LEU A 452 -15.12 -7.49 -13.98
N VAL A 453 -15.60 -6.67 -14.93
CA VAL A 453 -14.80 -5.60 -15.54
C VAL A 453 -14.68 -4.37 -14.64
N SER A 454 -13.57 -3.66 -14.74
CA SER A 454 -13.24 -2.53 -13.83
C SER A 454 -14.21 -1.36 -13.93
N THR A 455 -14.71 -1.07 -15.13
CA THR A 455 -15.66 0.03 -15.43
C THR A 455 -16.59 -0.39 -16.58
N THR A 456 -17.54 0.47 -16.94
CA THR A 456 -18.41 0.29 -18.11
C THR A 456 -17.81 0.84 -19.42
N ILE A 457 -16.60 1.39 -19.39
CA ILE A 457 -16.00 2.17 -20.50
C ILE A 457 -14.85 1.41 -21.15
N GLU A 458 -14.82 1.38 -22.48
CA GLU A 458 -13.70 0.85 -23.29
C GLU A 458 -12.79 2.01 -23.73
N SER A 459 -11.84 2.40 -22.88
CA SER A 459 -10.92 3.53 -23.10
C SER A 459 -9.61 3.15 -23.80
N GLY A 460 -9.18 1.90 -23.65
CA GLY A 460 -7.82 1.43 -23.97
C GLY A 460 -6.86 1.46 -22.77
N GLU A 461 -7.24 2.08 -21.64
CA GLU A 461 -6.46 2.07 -20.40
C GLU A 461 -6.62 0.74 -19.64
N GLN A 462 -5.64 0.36 -18.82
CA GLN A 462 -5.63 -1.01 -18.25
C GLN A 462 -6.67 -1.28 -17.15
N TRP A 463 -7.14 -0.26 -16.42
CA TRP A 463 -8.17 -0.36 -15.36
C TRP A 463 -9.57 0.05 -15.87
N ASP A 464 -9.91 -0.42 -17.06
CA ASP A 464 -11.18 -0.19 -17.76
C ASP A 464 -11.65 -1.47 -18.47
N LYS A 465 -12.85 -1.46 -19.05
CA LYS A 465 -13.34 -2.56 -19.90
C LYS A 465 -12.43 -2.70 -21.14
N PRO A 466 -12.08 -3.92 -21.59
CA PRO A 466 -12.60 -5.23 -21.20
C PRO A 466 -11.88 -5.90 -20.01
N ASN A 467 -10.96 -5.22 -19.34
CA ASN A 467 -10.09 -5.87 -18.35
C ASN A 467 -10.78 -6.10 -16.99
N ALA A 468 -10.49 -7.28 -16.42
CA ALA A 468 -10.89 -7.71 -15.09
C ALA A 468 -9.62 -7.92 -14.25
N TRP A 469 -9.61 -7.41 -13.01
CA TRP A 469 -8.45 -7.48 -12.11
C TRP A 469 -8.77 -8.31 -10.87
N ALA A 470 -7.85 -9.22 -10.47
CA ALA A 470 -8.03 -10.15 -9.36
C ALA A 470 -8.42 -9.48 -8.02
N PRO A 471 -7.82 -8.35 -7.60
CA PRO A 471 -8.28 -7.57 -6.45
C PRO A 471 -9.77 -7.24 -6.47
N LEU A 472 -10.28 -6.83 -7.64
CA LEU A 472 -11.68 -6.42 -7.82
C LEU A 472 -12.62 -7.64 -7.83
N GLN A 473 -12.16 -8.79 -8.34
CA GLN A 473 -12.92 -10.04 -8.25
C GLN A 473 -13.09 -10.42 -6.77
N TRP A 474 -11.98 -10.51 -6.02
CA TRP A 474 -11.99 -10.93 -4.62
C TRP A 474 -12.86 -10.02 -3.75
N MET A 475 -12.64 -8.70 -3.80
CA MET A 475 -13.42 -7.75 -3.01
C MET A 475 -14.91 -7.81 -3.36
N THR A 476 -15.26 -8.05 -4.62
CA THR A 476 -16.66 -8.19 -5.04
C THR A 476 -17.28 -9.51 -4.57
N ILE A 477 -16.60 -10.64 -4.76
CA ILE A 477 -17.06 -11.96 -4.33
C ILE A 477 -17.28 -11.95 -2.81
N GLN A 478 -16.27 -11.56 -2.02
CA GLN A 478 -16.39 -11.52 -0.56
C GLN A 478 -17.39 -10.47 -0.08
N GLY A 479 -17.43 -9.30 -0.74
CA GLY A 479 -18.41 -8.26 -0.45
C GLY A 479 -19.85 -8.72 -0.66
N LEU A 480 -20.15 -9.41 -1.75
CA LEU A 480 -21.49 -9.95 -2.03
C LEU A 480 -21.89 -11.04 -1.02
N LYS A 481 -21.00 -11.99 -0.71
CA LYS A 481 -21.25 -13.02 0.32
C LYS A 481 -21.54 -12.42 1.70
N LYS A 482 -20.87 -11.31 2.06
CA LYS A 482 -21.10 -10.58 3.31
C LYS A 482 -22.55 -10.09 3.50
N TYR A 483 -23.32 -9.96 2.43
CA TYR A 483 -24.74 -9.54 2.45
C TYR A 483 -25.71 -10.63 1.94
N GLY A 484 -25.24 -11.87 1.72
CA GLY A 484 -26.08 -12.99 1.25
C GLY A 484 -26.42 -12.94 -0.24
N GLU A 485 -25.67 -12.20 -1.05
CA GLU A 485 -25.80 -12.15 -2.52
C GLU A 485 -24.98 -13.30 -3.18
N ASP A 486 -24.99 -14.47 -2.55
CA ASP A 486 -24.06 -15.59 -2.80
C ASP A 486 -24.10 -16.08 -4.25
N ALA A 487 -25.29 -16.15 -4.86
CA ALA A 487 -25.47 -16.61 -6.24
C ALA A 487 -24.76 -15.72 -7.28
N LEU A 488 -24.65 -14.41 -7.02
CA LEU A 488 -23.87 -13.50 -7.87
C LEU A 488 -22.37 -13.57 -7.55
N ALA A 489 -22.02 -13.83 -6.28
CA ALA A 489 -20.64 -14.06 -5.88
C ALA A 489 -20.05 -15.35 -6.50
N GLU A 490 -20.87 -16.39 -6.65
CA GLU A 490 -20.50 -17.63 -7.34
C GLU A 490 -20.43 -17.43 -8.86
N GLU A 491 -21.34 -16.67 -9.46
CA GLU A 491 -21.35 -16.33 -10.89
C GLU A 491 -20.14 -15.45 -11.32
N ILE A 492 -19.50 -14.74 -10.39
CA ILE A 492 -18.25 -13.98 -10.62
C ILE A 492 -16.99 -14.85 -10.39
N ALA A 493 -17.12 -16.00 -9.73
CA ALA A 493 -16.00 -16.85 -9.30
C ALA A 493 -15.67 -18.02 -10.27
N VAL A 494 -16.33 -18.08 -11.44
CA VAL A 494 -16.25 -19.17 -12.43
C VAL A 494 -15.86 -18.62 -13.81
#